data_AF-A0A1F7WSJ5-F1
#
_entry.id   AF-A0A1F7WSJ5-F1
#
_cell.length_a   1.000
_cell.length_b   1.000
_cell.length_c   1.000
_cell.angle_alpha   90.00
_cell.angle_beta   90.00
_cell.angle_gamma   90.00
#
_symmetry.space_group_name_H-M   'P 1'
#
loop_
_entity.id
_entity.type
_entity.pdbx_description
1 polymer ?
#
loop_
_entity_poly.entity_id
_entity_poly.type
_entity_poly.pdbx_seq_one_letter_code
_entity_poly.pdbx_strand_id
1 'polypeptide(L)'
;MPVTKTAKRARRSSLRKKSANASLTRRLEIAIRHARQKPTADVLNLAVSLTDRAAKKKIIHKNKAARIKSQLSKLVKPAKTTRKATSKKKK
;
A
#
# COMPACT_ATOMS: atom_id res chain seq x y z
N MET A 1 -5.56 -1.38 -33.59
CA MET A 1 -6.91 -1.67 -33.05
C MET A 1 -7.05 -3.18 -32.84
N PRO A 2 -7.84 -3.67 -31.87
CA PRO A 2 -8.06 -5.11 -31.72
C PRO A 2 -8.84 -5.67 -32.93
N VAL A 3 -8.23 -6.60 -33.65
CA VAL A 3 -8.79 -7.18 -34.88
C VAL A 3 -9.73 -8.35 -34.55
N THR A 4 -9.27 -9.28 -33.70
CA THR A 4 -10.05 -10.46 -33.30
C THR A 4 -11.11 -10.15 -32.24
N LYS A 5 -12.15 -10.98 -32.16
CA LYS A 5 -13.23 -10.87 -31.16
C LYS A 5 -12.68 -10.96 -29.72
N THR A 6 -11.70 -11.84 -29.48
CA THR A 6 -11.02 -12.01 -28.18
C THR A 6 -10.25 -10.75 -27.79
N ALA A 7 -9.51 -10.14 -28.72
CA ALA A 7 -8.79 -8.89 -28.48
C ALA A 7 -9.75 -7.73 -28.15
N LYS A 8 -10.89 -7.62 -28.84
CA LYS A 8 -11.93 -6.62 -28.55
C LYS A 8 -12.51 -6.81 -27.14
N ARG A 9 -12.75 -8.06 -26.71
CA ARG A 9 -13.21 -8.39 -25.35
C ARG A 9 -12.14 -8.06 -24.29
N ALA A 10 -10.88 -8.42 -24.54
CA ALA A 10 -9.77 -8.11 -23.65
C ALA A 10 -9.60 -6.60 -23.44
N ARG A 11 -9.69 -5.79 -24.52
CA ARG A 11 -9.65 -4.32 -24.43
C ARG A 11 -10.76 -3.77 -23.54
N ARG A 12 -12.01 -4.23 -23.71
CA ARG A 12 -13.14 -3.81 -22.86
C ARG A 12 -12.90 -4.14 -21.40
N SER A 13 -12.44 -5.36 -21.09
CA SER A 13 -12.10 -5.73 -19.71
C SER A 13 -10.96 -4.89 -19.14
N SER A 14 -9.94 -4.60 -19.95
CA SER A 14 -8.78 -3.81 -19.52
C SER A 14 -9.19 -2.39 -19.15
N LEU A 15 -10.03 -1.74 -19.96
CA LEU A 15 -10.53 -0.39 -19.69
C LEU A 15 -11.32 -0.32 -18.37
N ARG A 16 -12.19 -1.30 -18.12
CA ARG A 16 -12.96 -1.39 -16.85
C ARG A 16 -12.04 -1.60 -15.64
N LYS A 17 -11.02 -2.46 -15.76
CA LYS A 17 -10.03 -2.68 -14.70
C LYS A 17 -9.18 -1.42 -14.47
N LYS A 18 -8.80 -0.73 -15.55
CA LYS A 18 -8.01 0.51 -15.49
C LYS A 18 -8.73 1.60 -14.72
N SER A 19 -10.02 1.83 -14.95
CA SER A 19 -10.79 2.86 -14.23
C SER A 19 -10.86 2.56 -12.73
N ALA A 20 -11.22 1.33 -12.35
CA ALA A 20 -11.30 0.92 -10.95
C ALA A 20 -9.93 0.98 -10.24
N ASN A 21 -8.86 0.55 -10.91
CA ASN A 21 -7.51 0.61 -10.36
C ASN A 21 -7.01 2.06 -10.23
N ALA A 22 -7.30 2.92 -11.20
CA ALA A 22 -6.90 4.33 -11.16
C ALA A 22 -7.48 5.06 -9.94
N SER A 23 -8.74 4.81 -9.60
CA SER A 23 -9.35 5.39 -8.40
C SER A 23 -8.63 4.99 -7.11
N LEU A 24 -8.24 3.72 -6.98
CA LEU A 24 -7.53 3.23 -5.81
C LEU A 24 -6.09 3.75 -5.75
N THR A 25 -5.38 3.76 -6.89
CA THR A 25 -4.01 4.29 -6.98
C THR A 25 -3.98 5.77 -6.59
N ARG A 26 -4.91 6.59 -7.11
CA ARG A 26 -5.02 8.01 -6.75
C ARG A 26 -5.26 8.22 -5.27
N ARG A 27 -6.19 7.46 -4.67
CA ARG A 27 -6.46 7.54 -3.21
C ARG A 27 -5.22 7.19 -2.39
N LEU A 28 -4.48 6.17 -2.81
CA LEU A 28 -3.23 5.76 -2.16
C LEU A 28 -2.15 6.86 -2.27
N GLU A 29 -1.97 7.46 -3.45
CA GLU A 29 -1.01 8.56 -3.65
C GLU A 29 -1.34 9.79 -2.79
N ILE A 30 -2.62 10.17 -2.73
CA ILE A 30 -3.13 11.25 -1.88
C ILE A 30 -2.84 10.94 -0.41
N ALA A 31 -3.20 9.75 0.06
CA ALA A 31 -2.98 9.34 1.45
C ALA A 31 -1.49 9.33 1.83
N ILE A 32 -0.62 8.83 0.95
CA ILE A 32 0.84 8.84 1.18
C ILE A 32 1.38 10.27 1.26
N ARG A 33 0.92 11.17 0.38
CA ARG A 33 1.34 12.58 0.39
C ARG A 33 0.89 13.28 1.67
N HIS A 34 -0.35 13.08 2.10
CA HIS A 34 -0.83 13.63 3.38
C HIS A 34 -0.07 13.07 4.57
N ALA A 35 0.19 11.75 4.61
CA ALA A 35 0.94 11.11 5.67
C ALA A 35 2.38 11.66 5.81
N ARG A 36 3.00 12.07 4.69
CA ARG A 36 4.32 12.71 4.68
C ARG A 36 4.30 14.16 5.18
N GLN A 37 3.24 14.91 4.88
CA GLN A 37 3.11 16.31 5.29
C GLN A 37 2.67 16.44 6.75
N LYS A 38 1.67 15.66 7.16
CA LYS A 38 1.06 15.68 8.49
C LYS A 38 0.94 14.25 9.00
N PRO A 39 1.96 13.73 9.70
CA PRO A 39 1.94 12.37 10.23
C PRO A 39 1.07 12.28 11.49
N THR A 40 -0.26 12.34 11.32
CA THR A 40 -1.21 12.04 12.38
C THR A 40 -1.51 10.54 12.41
N ALA A 41 -1.89 10.01 13.58
CA ALA A 41 -2.18 8.58 13.73
C ALA A 41 -3.24 8.10 12.75
N ASP A 42 -4.32 8.87 12.56
CA ASP A 42 -5.43 8.50 11.68
C ASP A 42 -5.01 8.46 10.21
N VAL A 43 -4.22 9.45 9.77
CA VAL A 43 -3.75 9.53 8.37
C VAL A 43 -2.77 8.40 8.08
N LEU A 44 -1.91 8.04 9.03
CA LEU A 44 -1.00 6.91 8.91
C LEU A 44 -1.74 5.58 8.85
N ASN A 45 -2.72 5.37 9.74
CA ASN A 45 -3.57 4.18 9.75
C ASN A 45 -4.33 4.01 8.43
N LEU A 46 -4.89 5.11 7.90
CA LEU A 46 -5.56 5.13 6.62
C LEU A 46 -4.61 4.80 5.46
N ALA A 47 -3.41 5.41 5.44
CA ALA A 47 -2.40 5.14 4.42
C ALA A 47 -1.93 3.68 4.42
N VAL A 48 -1.71 3.10 5.61
CA VAL A 48 -1.34 1.67 5.76
C VAL A 48 -2.47 0.76 5.26
N SER A 49 -3.71 1.00 5.68
CA SER A 49 -4.89 0.23 5.24
C SER A 49 -5.08 0.25 3.73
N LEU A 50 -4.92 1.42 3.09
CA LEU A 50 -4.99 1.54 1.64
C LEU A 50 -3.84 0.81 0.94
N THR A 51 -2.64 0.85 1.52
CA THR A 51 -1.46 0.15 0.98
C THR A 51 -1.66 -1.36 0.99
N ASP A 52 -2.17 -1.91 2.09
CA ASP A 52 -2.44 -3.35 2.19
C ASP A 52 -3.58 -3.78 1.26
N ARG A 53 -4.61 -2.95 1.11
CA ARG A 53 -5.69 -3.20 0.14
C ARG A 53 -5.18 -3.19 -1.30
N ALA A 54 -4.28 -2.28 -1.64
CA ALA A 54 -3.65 -2.21 -2.96
C ALA A 54 -2.79 -3.45 -3.24
N ALA A 55 -2.07 -3.95 -2.22
CA ALA A 55 -1.28 -5.17 -2.32
C ALA A 55 -2.16 -6.41 -2.50
N LYS A 56 -3.24 -6.54 -1.71
CA LYS A 56 -4.22 -7.64 -1.83
C LYS A 56 -4.84 -7.70 -3.23
N LYS A 57 -5.17 -6.55 -3.81
CA LYS A 57 -5.69 -6.43 -5.19
C LYS A 57 -4.62 -6.54 -6.28
N LYS A 58 -3.35 -6.79 -5.93
CA LYS A 58 -2.21 -6.89 -6.84
C LYS A 58 -2.01 -5.63 -7.71
N ILE A 59 -2.47 -4.47 -7.25
CA ILE A 59 -2.25 -3.18 -7.92
C ILE A 59 -0.81 -2.71 -7.69
N ILE A 60 -0.26 -3.01 -6.51
CA ILE A 60 1.15 -2.83 -6.18
C ILE A 60 1.76 -4.18 -5.78
N HIS A 61 3.04 -4.37 -6.09
CA HIS A 61 3.77 -5.55 -5.65
C HIS A 61 3.94 -5.57 -4.12
N LYS A 62 3.98 -6.77 -3.51
CA LYS A 62 4.17 -6.96 -2.07
C LYS A 62 5.39 -6.22 -1.52
N ASN A 63 6.50 -6.22 -2.26
CA ASN A 63 7.73 -5.53 -1.85
C ASN A 63 7.57 -4.00 -1.88
N LYS A 64 6.80 -3.48 -2.84
CA LYS A 64 6.47 -2.04 -2.90
C LYS A 64 5.60 -1.65 -1.71
N ALA A 65 4.62 -2.48 -1.36
CA ALA A 65 3.78 -2.28 -0.18
C ALA A 65 4.61 -2.30 1.12
N ALA A 66 5.49 -3.29 1.29
CA ALA A 66 6.40 -3.39 2.43
C ALA A 66 7.32 -2.16 2.54
N ARG A 67 7.86 -1.69 1.42
CA ARG A 67 8.69 -0.47 1.36
C ARG A 67 7.91 0.77 1.80
N ILE A 68 6.67 0.94 1.33
CA ILE A 68 5.81 2.06 1.73
C ILE A 68 5.53 2.00 3.24
N LYS A 69 5.16 0.84 3.77
CA LYS A 69 4.92 0.66 5.21
C LYS A 69 6.16 0.98 6.05
N SER A 70 7.33 0.53 5.63
CA SER A 70 8.60 0.86 6.29
C SER A 70 8.88 2.36 6.27
N GLN A 71 8.68 3.04 5.14
CA GLN A 71 8.84 4.49 5.05
C GLN A 71 7.88 5.25 5.97
N LEU A 72 6.61 4.87 6.02
CA LEU A 72 5.62 5.50 6.90
C LEU A 72 5.91 5.25 8.38
N SER A 73 6.38 4.06 8.73
CA SER A 73 6.72 3.71 10.12
C SER A 73 7.85 4.57 10.68
N LYS A 74 8.82 4.97 9.83
CA LYS A 74 9.93 5.85 10.23
C LYS A 74 9.49 7.28 10.56
N LEU A 75 8.31 7.71 10.10
CA LEU A 75 7.76 9.04 10.38
C LEU A 75 7.17 9.11 11.79
N VAL A 76 6.79 7.97 12.37
CA VAL A 76 6.37 7.87 13.77
C VAL A 76 7.65 7.86 14.61
N LYS A 77 7.81 8.85 15.50
CA LYS A 77 8.90 8.83 16.48
C LYS A 77 8.84 7.50 17.22
N PRO A 78 9.93 6.71 17.27
CA PRO A 78 9.90 5.46 17.99
C PRO A 78 9.61 5.77 19.45
N ALA A 79 8.48 5.26 19.96
CA ALA A 79 8.33 5.09 21.39
C ALA A 79 9.54 4.28 21.84
N LYS A 80 10.39 4.85 22.71
CA LYS A 80 11.65 4.25 23.16
C LYS A 80 11.37 2.80 23.56
N THR A 81 11.75 1.85 22.69
CA THR A 81 11.57 0.43 22.98
C THR A 81 12.65 0.07 23.98
N THR A 82 12.28 -0.01 25.26
CA THR A 82 13.08 -0.71 26.25
C THR A 82 13.21 -2.15 25.76
N ARG A 83 14.38 -2.50 25.24
CA ARG A 83 14.70 -3.87 24.84
C ARG A 83 14.55 -4.75 26.09
N LYS A 84 13.44 -5.48 26.23
CA LYS A 84 13.37 -6.57 27.20
C LYS A 84 14.36 -7.64 26.75
N ALA A 85 15.44 -7.80 27.52
CA ALA A 85 16.45 -8.81 27.32
C ALA A 85 15.79 -10.19 27.27
N THR A 86 15.99 -10.92 26.17
CA THR A 86 15.58 -12.32 26.07
C THR A 86 16.48 -13.15 26.97
N SER A 87 15.97 -13.60 28.12
CA SER A 87 16.64 -14.60 28.97
C SER A 87 16.79 -15.89 28.18
N LYS A 88 18.03 -16.29 27.87
CA LYS A 88 18.35 -17.63 27.35
C LYS A 88 17.82 -18.67 28.34
N LYS A 89 16.80 -19.43 27.96
CA LYS A 89 16.36 -20.60 28.72
C LYS A 89 17.35 -21.73 28.42
N LYS A 90 18.29 -21.96 29.36
CA LYS A 90 19.12 -23.16 29.40
C LYS A 90 18.18 -24.38 29.50
N LYS A 91 18.30 -25.32 28.58
CA LYS A 91 17.94 -26.72 28.81
C LYS A 91 19.01 -27.57 28.14
#